data_AF-A0A2P8K740-F1
#
_entry.id   AF-A0A2P8K740-F1
#
_cell.length_a   1.000
_cell.length_b   1.000
_cell.length_c   1.000
_cell.angle_alpha   90.00
_cell.angle_beta   90.00
_cell.angle_gamma   90.00
#
_symmetry.space_group_name_H-M   'P 1'
#
loop_
_entity.id
_entity.type
_entity.pdbx_description
1 polymer ?
#
loop_
_entity_poly.entity_id
_entity_poly.type
_entity_poly.pdbx_seq_one_letter_code
_entity_poly.pdbx_strand_id
1 'polypeptide(L)'
;AIGFSVMIEALNQLAQFNRRRFLSANMTLRQRTTEAVMNLLSGQKEKAELDADTASLVADQDQHPLFNPQERLMIERVLNLNQRSVSSIMTSRHDIERINLSAPEEEIRSLVEKNQHTRLVVTGGKDNEDLLGVVHVIDLLQQSLRQEPLDLQALVR
;
A
#
# COMPACT_ATOMS: atom_id res chain seq x y z
N ALA A 1 -11.14 -37.84 -44.59
CA ALA A 1 -10.25 -36.68 -44.33
C ALA A 1 -10.94 -35.59 -43.49
N ILE A 2 -12.16 -35.18 -43.81
CA ILE A 2 -12.87 -34.05 -43.15
C ILE A 2 -13.11 -34.28 -41.65
N GLY A 3 -13.51 -35.49 -41.24
CA GLY A 3 -13.78 -35.80 -39.82
C GLY A 3 -12.57 -35.68 -38.88
N PHE A 4 -11.36 -35.93 -39.40
CA PHE A 4 -10.13 -35.79 -38.62
C PHE A 4 -9.78 -34.32 -38.38
N SER A 5 -9.98 -33.44 -39.37
CA SER A 5 -9.80 -31.99 -39.18
C SER A 5 -10.81 -31.40 -38.19
N VAL A 6 -12.08 -31.81 -38.25
CA VAL A 6 -13.10 -31.36 -37.29
C VAL A 6 -12.74 -31.81 -35.87
N MET A 7 -12.20 -33.03 -35.72
CA MET A 7 -11.77 -33.54 -34.42
C MET A 7 -10.54 -32.80 -33.89
N ILE A 8 -9.55 -32.52 -34.74
CA ILE A 8 -8.37 -31.71 -34.37
C ILE A 8 -8.80 -30.30 -33.97
N GLU A 9 -9.72 -29.68 -34.72
CA GLU A 9 -10.23 -28.34 -34.43
C GLU A 9 -11.03 -28.30 -33.12
N ALA A 10 -11.86 -29.31 -32.87
CA ALA A 10 -12.59 -29.45 -31.60
C ALA A 10 -11.64 -29.62 -30.40
N LEU A 11 -10.59 -30.43 -30.56
CA LEU A 11 -9.56 -30.60 -29.52
C LEU A 11 -8.73 -29.33 -29.32
N ASN A 12 -8.46 -28.59 -30.40
CA ASN A 12 -7.75 -27.30 -30.34
C ASN A 12 -8.59 -26.24 -29.61
N GLN A 13 -9.89 -26.13 -29.93
CA GLN A 13 -10.82 -25.23 -29.23
C GLN A 13 -10.96 -25.59 -27.74
N LEU A 14 -11.01 -26.90 -27.43
CA LEU A 14 -11.05 -27.37 -26.04
C LEU A 14 -9.75 -27.06 -25.28
N ALA A 15 -8.59 -27.22 -25.93
CA ALA A 15 -7.30 -26.89 -25.35
C ALA A 15 -7.16 -25.39 -25.08
N GLN A 16 -7.60 -24.54 -26.01
CA GLN A 16 -7.62 -23.08 -25.84
C GLN A 16 -8.54 -22.66 -24.68
N PHE A 17 -9.73 -23.26 -24.57
CA PHE A 17 -10.66 -22.98 -23.47
C PHE A 17 -10.09 -23.39 -22.11
N ASN A 18 -9.48 -24.57 -22.01
CA ASN A 18 -8.84 -25.02 -20.78
C ASN A 18 -7.65 -24.14 -20.39
N ARG A 19 -6.86 -23.68 -21.36
CA ARG A 19 -5.72 -22.77 -21.11
C ARG A 19 -6.17 -21.44 -20.52
N ARG A 20 -7.25 -20.84 -21.04
CA ARG A 20 -7.86 -19.61 -20.49
C ARG A 20 -8.33 -19.79 -19.04
N ARG A 21 -8.96 -20.93 -18.75
CA ARG A 21 -9.42 -21.28 -17.39
C ARG A 21 -8.25 -21.56 -16.43
N PHE A 22 -7.17 -22.17 -16.90
CA PHE A 22 -6.03 -22.54 -16.06
C PHE A 22 -5.14 -21.35 -15.70
N LEU A 23 -4.94 -20.41 -16.63
CA LEU A 23 -4.14 -19.19 -16.38
C LEU A 23 -4.79 -18.27 -15.32
N SER A 24 -6.11 -18.31 -15.18
CA SER A 24 -6.88 -17.52 -14.21
C SER A 24 -7.22 -18.28 -12.92
N ALA A 25 -6.82 -19.55 -12.79
CA ALA A 25 -7.19 -20.42 -11.68
C ALA A 25 -6.54 -20.04 -10.33
N ASN A 26 -5.40 -19.33 -10.36
CA ASN A 26 -4.67 -18.92 -9.16
C ASN A 26 -4.98 -17.49 -8.69
N MET A 27 -5.89 -16.78 -9.36
CA MET A 27 -6.24 -15.41 -9.01
C MET A 27 -7.56 -15.34 -8.25
N THR A 28 -7.53 -14.70 -7.09
CA THR A 28 -8.73 -14.38 -6.33
C THR A 28 -9.64 -13.43 -7.14
N LEU A 29 -10.95 -13.46 -6.87
CA LEU A 29 -11.91 -12.56 -7.54
C LEU A 29 -11.48 -11.08 -7.49
N ARG A 30 -10.84 -10.68 -6.38
CA ARG A 30 -10.33 -9.32 -6.18
C ARG A 30 -9.16 -8.99 -7.11
N GLN A 31 -8.21 -9.91 -7.27
CA GLN A 31 -7.08 -9.72 -8.20
C GLN A 31 -7.57 -9.55 -9.64
N ARG A 32 -8.59 -10.32 -10.05
CA ARG A 32 -9.22 -10.18 -11.37
C ARG A 32 -9.88 -8.83 -11.56
N THR A 33 -10.54 -8.29 -10.51
CA THR A 33 -11.13 -6.94 -10.56
C THR A 33 -10.04 -5.87 -10.64
N THR A 34 -8.97 -5.99 -9.86
CA THR A 34 -7.83 -5.06 -9.91
C THR A 34 -7.21 -5.02 -11.29
N GLU A 35 -6.95 -6.18 -11.90
CA GLU A 35 -6.39 -6.27 -13.25
C GLU A 35 -7.33 -5.68 -14.31
N ALA A 36 -8.63 -5.98 -14.23
CA ALA A 36 -9.62 -5.40 -15.13
C ALA A 36 -9.67 -3.87 -15.02
N VAL A 37 -9.61 -3.34 -13.80
CA VAL A 37 -9.51 -1.88 -13.57
C VAL A 37 -8.20 -1.34 -14.15
N MET A 38 -7.06 -1.96 -13.92
CA MET A 38 -5.77 -1.51 -14.45
C MET A 38 -5.71 -1.51 -15.98
N ASN A 39 -6.32 -2.48 -16.64
CA ASN A 39 -6.45 -2.55 -18.10
C ASN A 39 -7.33 -1.41 -18.64
N LEU A 40 -8.44 -1.12 -17.96
CA LEU A 40 -9.29 0.03 -18.28
C LEU A 40 -8.56 1.37 -18.09
N LEU A 41 -7.81 1.53 -16.99
CA LEU A 41 -7.04 2.74 -16.70
C LEU A 41 -5.94 2.99 -17.74
N SER A 42 -5.29 1.92 -18.18
CA SER A 42 -4.15 1.98 -19.11
C SER A 42 -4.58 2.25 -20.55
N GLY A 43 -5.88 2.13 -20.87
CA GLY A 43 -6.39 2.15 -22.24
C GLY A 43 -5.94 0.95 -23.06
N GLN A 44 -5.20 0.01 -22.45
CA GLN A 44 -4.83 -1.25 -23.07
C GLN A 44 -5.95 -2.24 -22.77
N LYS A 45 -6.91 -2.30 -23.69
CA LYS A 45 -7.72 -3.52 -23.80
C LYS A 45 -6.73 -4.67 -24.01
N GLU A 46 -6.82 -5.68 -23.17
CA GLU A 46 -6.17 -6.97 -23.39
C GLU A 46 -6.35 -7.30 -24.88
N LYS A 47 -5.25 -7.43 -25.63
CA LYS A 47 -5.29 -7.99 -26.98
C LYS A 47 -5.64 -9.47 -26.86
N ALA A 48 -6.83 -9.77 -26.35
CA ALA A 48 -7.44 -11.06 -26.49
C ALA A 48 -7.82 -11.18 -27.96
N GLU A 49 -6.84 -11.56 -28.79
CA GLU A 49 -6.95 -11.95 -30.21
C GLU A 49 -8.26 -11.48 -30.87
N LEU A 50 -8.41 -10.16 -31.00
CA LEU A 50 -9.49 -9.59 -31.78
C LEU A 50 -9.07 -9.73 -33.24
N ASP A 51 -9.86 -10.46 -34.03
CA ASP A 51 -9.70 -10.54 -35.48
C ASP A 51 -9.41 -9.15 -36.05
N ALA A 52 -8.52 -9.10 -37.05
CA ALA A 52 -8.02 -7.86 -37.64
C ALA A 52 -9.14 -6.88 -38.06
N ASP A 53 -10.33 -7.41 -38.39
CA ASP A 53 -11.53 -6.63 -38.78
C ASP A 53 -12.24 -5.93 -37.61
N THR A 54 -12.06 -6.40 -36.37
CA THR A 54 -12.62 -5.77 -35.16
C THR A 54 -11.63 -4.85 -34.45
N ALA A 55 -10.33 -5.08 -34.66
CA ALA A 55 -9.27 -4.22 -34.13
C ALA A 55 -9.29 -2.81 -34.73
N SER A 56 -9.70 -2.67 -36.00
CA SER A 56 -9.82 -1.38 -36.70
C SER A 56 -10.96 -0.52 -36.16
N LEU A 57 -12.09 -1.13 -35.75
CA LEU A 57 -13.26 -0.43 -35.21
C LEU A 57 -13.05 0.10 -33.78
N VAL A 58 -12.10 -0.48 -33.02
CA VAL A 58 -11.76 -0.03 -31.66
C VAL A 58 -10.67 1.04 -31.66
N ALA A 59 -9.89 1.16 -32.74
CA ALA A 59 -8.77 2.09 -32.84
C ALA A 59 -9.17 3.58 -32.85
N ASP A 60 -10.43 3.87 -33.15
CA ASP A 60 -10.97 5.22 -33.37
C ASP A 60 -11.67 5.83 -32.14
N GLN A 61 -11.74 5.09 -31.02
CA GLN A 61 -12.39 5.58 -29.80
C GLN A 61 -11.35 6.10 -28.81
N ASP A 62 -11.17 7.42 -28.84
CA ASP A 62 -10.45 8.27 -27.87
C ASP A 62 -9.15 7.68 -27.30
N GLN A 63 -8.05 7.92 -28.03
CA GLN A 63 -6.68 7.62 -27.61
C GLN A 63 -6.17 8.49 -26.44
N HIS A 64 -7.05 9.23 -25.76
CA HIS A 64 -6.67 10.00 -24.59
C HIS A 64 -6.79 9.13 -23.33
N PRO A 65 -5.68 8.91 -22.61
CA PRO A 65 -5.72 8.36 -21.26
C PRO A 65 -6.78 9.07 -20.41
N LEU A 66 -7.80 8.34 -19.95
CA LEU A 66 -8.78 8.88 -19.00
C LEU A 66 -8.14 9.39 -17.71
N PHE A 67 -6.95 8.87 -17.38
CA PHE A 67 -6.15 9.24 -16.21
C PHE A 67 -4.72 9.53 -16.63
N ASN A 68 -4.13 10.55 -16.00
CA ASN A 68 -2.72 10.85 -16.18
C ASN A 68 -1.83 9.78 -15.49
N PRO A 69 -0.51 9.74 -15.79
CA PRO A 69 0.39 8.74 -15.20
C PRO A 69 0.45 8.73 -13.66
N GLN A 70 0.30 9.89 -13.01
CA GLN A 70 0.36 10.01 -11.55
C GLN A 70 -0.91 9.42 -10.91
N GLU A 71 -2.08 9.66 -11.50
CA GLU A 71 -3.37 9.11 -11.07
C GLU A 71 -3.37 7.59 -11.19
N ARG A 72 -2.87 7.04 -12.31
CA ARG A 72 -2.74 5.58 -12.50
C ARG A 72 -1.88 4.95 -11.40
N LEU A 73 -0.74 5.56 -11.11
CA LEU A 73 0.19 5.09 -10.08
C LEU A 73 -0.39 5.21 -8.66
N MET A 74 -1.22 6.23 -8.41
CA MET A 74 -1.97 6.33 -7.16
C MET A 74 -3.01 5.22 -7.02
N ILE A 75 -3.79 4.95 -8.06
CA ILE A 75 -4.82 3.91 -8.05
C ILE A 75 -4.19 2.53 -7.85
N GLU A 76 -3.10 2.24 -8.54
CA GLU A 76 -2.33 1.01 -8.36
C GLU A 76 -1.87 0.82 -6.90
N ARG A 77 -1.34 1.88 -6.28
CA ARG A 77 -0.91 1.83 -4.87
C ARG A 77 -2.07 1.55 -3.91
N VAL A 78 -3.26 2.12 -4.16
CA VAL A 78 -4.45 1.91 -3.33
C VAL A 78 -4.98 0.48 -3.49
N LEU A 79 -5.11 -0.03 -4.72
CA LEU A 79 -5.61 -1.37 -4.99
C LEU A 79 -4.70 -2.46 -4.42
N ASN A 80 -3.39 -2.19 -4.34
CA ASN A 80 -2.39 -3.10 -3.79
C ASN A 80 -2.09 -2.88 -2.29
N LEU A 81 -2.68 -1.88 -1.64
CA LEU A 81 -2.37 -1.55 -0.25
C LEU A 81 -2.65 -2.71 0.72
N ASN A 82 -3.74 -3.45 0.49
CA ASN A 82 -4.13 -4.59 1.33
C ASN A 82 -3.22 -5.82 1.23
N GLN A 83 -2.38 -5.88 0.20
CA GLN A 83 -1.41 -6.96 0.00
C GLN A 83 -0.07 -6.65 0.67
N ARG A 84 0.15 -5.40 1.12
CA ARG A 84 1.36 -4.99 1.82
C ARG A 84 1.27 -5.33 3.30
N SER A 85 2.35 -5.85 3.86
CA SER A 85 2.48 -6.02 5.31
C SER A 85 2.74 -4.68 5.99
N VAL A 86 2.34 -4.56 7.26
CA VAL A 86 2.69 -3.40 8.12
C VAL A 86 4.20 -3.17 8.15
N SER A 87 4.98 -4.25 8.24
CA SER A 87 6.44 -4.19 8.24
C SER A 87 7.05 -3.56 6.98
N SER A 88 6.35 -3.61 5.84
CA SER A 88 6.83 -3.04 4.59
C SER A 88 6.65 -1.52 4.48
N ILE A 89 5.95 -0.89 5.43
CA ILE A 89 5.62 0.54 5.42
C ILE A 89 6.02 1.23 6.74
N MET A 90 6.09 0.49 7.85
CA MET A 90 6.46 1.04 9.16
C MET A 90 7.90 1.57 9.18
N THR A 91 8.15 2.60 9.99
CA THR A 91 9.50 2.96 10.41
C THR A 91 10.06 1.81 11.25
N SER A 92 11.27 1.34 10.94
CA SER A 92 11.93 0.29 11.72
C SER A 92 12.09 0.72 13.16
N ARG A 93 11.97 -0.21 14.12
CA ARG A 93 12.13 0.10 15.55
C ARG A 93 13.45 0.82 15.85
N HIS A 94 14.51 0.51 15.12
CA HIS A 94 15.84 1.07 15.32
C HIS A 94 15.95 2.52 14.83
N ASP A 95 15.05 2.93 13.94
CA ASP A 95 15.02 4.26 13.33
C ASP A 95 14.00 5.18 14.02
N ILE A 96 13.27 4.68 15.03
CA ILE A 96 12.32 5.49 15.81
C ILE A 96 13.10 6.19 16.93
N GLU A 97 13.03 7.52 16.93
CA GLU A 97 13.47 8.34 18.06
C GLU A 97 12.55 8.10 19.27
N ARG A 98 13.15 7.83 20.44
CA ARG A 98 12.44 7.48 21.66
C ARG A 98 12.91 8.37 22.80
N ILE A 99 12.00 8.68 23.71
CA ILE A 99 12.30 9.33 24.98
C ILE A 99 12.36 8.27 26.06
N ASN A 100 13.48 8.21 26.77
CA ASN A 100 13.60 7.40 27.98
C ASN A 100 13.03 8.20 29.17
N LEU A 101 12.00 7.65 29.83
CA LEU A 101 11.38 8.27 31.00
C LEU A 101 12.36 8.42 32.18
N SER A 102 13.36 7.55 32.25
CA SER A 102 14.42 7.59 33.28
C SER A 102 15.53 8.59 32.96
N ALA A 103 15.51 9.23 31.79
CA ALA A 103 16.54 10.20 31.41
C ALA A 103 16.40 11.52 32.19
N PRO A 104 17.49 12.28 32.39
CA PRO A 104 17.43 13.60 32.98
C PRO A 104 16.50 14.53 32.19
N GLU A 105 15.77 15.39 32.90
CA GLU A 105 14.81 16.33 32.28
C GLU A 105 15.47 17.23 31.20
N GLU A 106 16.71 17.66 31.40
CA GLU A 106 17.46 18.48 30.44
C GLU A 106 17.70 17.75 29.11
N GLU A 107 18.00 16.45 29.17
CA GLU A 107 18.18 15.61 27.98
C GLU A 107 16.86 15.46 27.23
N ILE A 108 15.78 15.20 27.96
CA ILE A 108 14.43 15.08 27.40
C ILE A 108 14.02 16.40 26.72
N ARG A 109 14.25 17.54 27.36
CA ARG A 109 13.97 18.86 26.77
C ARG A 109 14.76 19.10 25.50
N SER A 110 16.05 18.74 25.47
CA SER A 110 16.88 18.86 24.26
C SER A 110 16.39 17.98 23.12
N LEU A 111 15.92 16.76 23.42
CA LEU A 111 15.32 15.86 22.45
C LEU A 111 14.03 16.45 21.87
N VAL A 112 13.13 16.93 22.73
CA VAL A 112 11.86 17.55 22.31
C VAL A 112 12.10 18.79 21.45
N GLU A 113 13.11 19.61 21.77
CA GLU A 113 13.43 20.82 21.00
C GLU A 113 13.94 20.51 19.58
N LYS A 114 14.71 19.42 19.41
CA LYS A 114 15.25 18.99 18.11
C LYS A 114 14.26 18.18 17.28
N ASN A 115 13.20 17.68 17.90
CA ASN A 115 12.26 16.78 17.27
C ASN A 115 11.35 17.49 16.25
N GLN A 116 11.10 16.81 15.12
CA GLN A 116 10.25 17.32 14.02
C GLN A 116 8.91 16.57 13.91
N HIS A 117 8.61 15.70 14.87
CA HIS A 117 7.44 14.84 14.87
C HIS A 117 6.38 15.34 15.85
N THR A 118 5.13 14.97 15.60
CA THR A 118 3.99 15.38 16.46
C THR A 118 3.78 14.42 17.63
N ARG A 119 4.39 13.23 17.56
CA ARG A 119 4.25 12.13 18.50
C ARG A 119 5.61 11.56 18.83
N LEU A 120 5.82 11.30 20.11
CA LEU A 120 7.06 10.79 20.65
C LEU A 120 6.80 9.46 21.34
N VAL A 121 7.64 8.47 21.03
CA VAL A 121 7.58 7.17 21.69
C VAL A 121 8.27 7.27 23.04
N VAL A 122 7.60 6.85 24.10
CA VAL A 122 8.15 6.84 25.45
C VAL A 122 8.52 5.42 25.83
N THR A 123 9.74 5.27 26.33
CA THR A 123 10.33 4.02 26.80
C THR A 123 10.74 4.12 28.26
N GLY A 124 10.83 2.98 28.95
CA GLY A 124 11.31 2.91 30.32
C GLY A 124 11.47 1.47 30.76
N GLY A 125 11.19 1.19 32.04
CA GLY A 125 11.35 -0.15 32.61
C GLY A 125 12.78 -0.45 33.04
N LYS A 126 13.08 -1.74 33.29
CA LYS A 126 14.38 -2.16 33.87
C LYS A 126 15.56 -1.92 32.93
N ASP A 127 15.34 -2.13 31.63
CA ASP A 127 16.38 -2.02 30.60
C ASP A 127 16.24 -0.74 29.75
N ASN A 128 15.32 0.17 30.11
CA ASN A 128 14.95 1.37 29.35
C ASN A 128 14.50 1.09 27.89
N GLU A 129 14.15 -0.16 27.56
CA GLU A 129 13.67 -0.55 26.23
C GLU A 129 12.17 -0.82 26.18
N ASP A 130 11.50 -0.93 27.33
CA ASP A 130 10.08 -1.26 27.38
C ASP A 130 9.26 -0.10 26.83
N LEU A 131 8.42 -0.38 25.83
CA LEU A 131 7.48 0.60 25.28
C LEU A 131 6.41 0.92 26.33
N LEU A 132 6.39 2.15 26.81
CA LEU A 132 5.37 2.62 27.76
C LEU A 132 4.15 3.22 27.04
N GLY A 133 4.38 3.87 25.89
CA GLY A 133 3.31 4.41 25.04
C GLY A 133 3.77 5.60 24.22
N VAL A 134 2.84 6.49 23.88
CA VAL A 134 3.10 7.66 23.04
C VAL A 134 2.65 8.94 23.71
N VAL A 135 3.46 9.99 23.58
CA VAL A 135 3.13 11.35 24.04
C VAL A 135 2.97 12.28 22.84
N HIS A 136 1.97 13.15 22.90
CA HIS A 136 1.79 14.21 21.92
C HIS A 136 2.59 15.44 22.31
N VAL A 137 3.35 16.01 21.37
CA VAL A 137 4.17 17.20 21.63
C VAL A 137 3.33 18.40 22.08
N ILE A 138 2.09 18.51 21.60
CA ILE A 138 1.17 19.58 22.01
C ILE A 138 0.83 19.51 23.52
N ASP A 139 0.78 18.32 24.11
CA ASP A 139 0.47 18.17 25.53
C ASP A 139 1.67 18.63 26.39
N LEU A 140 2.90 18.40 25.91
CA LEU A 140 4.13 18.91 26.54
C LEU A 140 4.22 20.44 26.46
N LEU A 141 3.85 21.00 25.30
CA LEU A 141 3.75 22.45 25.15
C LEU A 141 2.73 23.04 26.12
N GLN A 142 1.58 22.39 26.30
CA GLN A 142 0.56 22.84 27.25
C GLN A 142 1.05 22.84 28.70
N GLN A 143 1.76 21.79 29.15
CA GLN A 143 2.40 21.79 30.48
C GLN A 143 3.39 22.96 30.62
N SER A 144 4.24 23.16 29.62
CA SER A 144 5.21 24.27 29.62
C SER A 144 4.54 25.64 29.67
N LEU A 145 3.45 25.85 28.93
CA LEU A 145 2.69 27.10 28.93
C LEU A 145 1.98 27.35 30.26
N ARG A 146 1.60 26.29 30.97
CA ARG A 146 1.02 26.35 32.32
C ARG A 146 2.05 26.48 33.44
N GLN A 147 3.34 26.46 33.10
CA GLN A 147 4.46 26.43 34.06
C GLN A 147 4.38 25.20 35.00
N GLU A 148 3.82 24.10 34.50
CA GLU A 148 3.80 22.83 35.21
C GLU A 148 5.16 22.11 35.03
N PRO A 149 5.59 21.31 36.01
CA PRO A 149 6.77 20.46 35.84
C PRO A 149 6.55 19.49 34.69
N LEU A 150 7.64 19.10 34.00
CA LEU A 150 7.56 18.13 32.92
C LEU A 150 7.15 16.77 33.51
N ASP A 151 5.93 16.32 33.20
CA ASP A 151 5.43 15.01 33.60
C ASP A 151 4.99 14.24 32.37
N LEU A 152 5.92 13.46 31.81
CA LEU A 152 5.65 12.57 30.69
C LEU A 152 4.71 11.43 31.08
N GLN A 153 4.80 10.93 32.31
CA GLN A 153 4.06 9.74 32.73
C GLN A 153 2.55 10.01 32.78
N ALA A 154 2.15 11.22 33.18
CA ALA A 154 0.75 11.66 33.12
C ALA A 154 0.21 11.86 31.69
N LEU A 155 1.10 12.02 30.70
CA LEU A 155 0.73 12.33 29.31
C LEU A 155 0.80 11.13 28.37
N VAL A 156 1.40 10.01 28.80
CA VAL A 156 1.48 8.78 28.00
C VAL A 156 0.07 8.23 27.72
N ARG A 157 -0.19 7.91 26.46
CA ARG A 157 -1.41 7.23 25.98
C ARG A 157 -1.09 5.95 25.22
#